data_AF-A0A936LSP9-F1
#
_entry.id   AF-A0A936LSP9-F1
#
_cell.length_a   1.000
_cell.length_b   1.000
_cell.length_c   1.000
_cell.angle_alpha   90.00
_cell.angle_beta   90.00
_cell.angle_gamma   90.00
#
_symmetry.space_group_name_H-M   'P 1'
#
loop_
_entity.id
_entity.type
_entity.pdbx_description
1 polymer ?
#
loop_
_entity_poly.entity_id
_entity_poly.type
_entity_poly.pdbx_seq_one_letter_code
_entity_poly.pdbx_strand_id
1 'polypeptide(L)'
;MASPDSVQKAKDWFYSNLRINACFFETATELAGQRWFESYLKDKPVKWNLPFDDVKSNSVDGYKYAEFFSGSLAGTALDPNADVVKRFNIVHYTNSDKNVMSSKGSTVMLSGFIRSLEFADNAFLITVTDKLEDALPKTSAKATEQKGGSVLENAEKLKKLKELYDAQILSKEEYEAEKKKILGGK
;
A
#
# COMPACT_ATOMS: atom_id res chain seq x y z
N MET A 1 13.33 32.17 3.25
CA MET A 1 13.67 30.80 3.68
C MET A 1 12.39 30.12 4.14
N ALA A 2 12.06 28.94 3.62
CA ALA A 2 10.86 28.20 4.06
C ALA A 2 11.06 27.73 5.51
N SER A 3 10.04 27.87 6.35
CA SER A 3 10.09 27.40 7.74
C SER A 3 10.13 25.87 7.77
N PRO A 4 10.85 25.24 8.71
CA PRO A 4 10.95 23.77 8.81
C PRO A 4 9.58 23.06 8.80
N ASP A 5 8.58 23.64 9.47
CA ASP A 5 7.21 23.11 9.50
C ASP A 5 6.52 23.14 8.12
N SER A 6 6.78 24.16 7.30
CA SER A 6 6.26 24.24 5.94
C SER A 6 6.88 23.19 5.03
N VAL A 7 8.16 22.86 5.25
CA VAL A 7 8.87 21.82 4.50
C VAL A 7 8.37 20.43 4.87
N GLN A 8 8.13 20.16 6.16
CA GLN A 8 7.61 18.86 6.59
C GLN A 8 6.18 18.63 6.08
N LYS A 9 5.30 19.63 6.18
CA LYS A 9 3.95 19.56 5.60
C LYS A 9 3.96 19.31 4.10
N ALA A 10 4.89 19.94 3.38
CA ALA A 10 5.04 19.72 1.94
C ALA A 10 5.52 18.29 1.61
N LYS A 11 6.44 17.72 2.41
CA LYS A 11 6.87 16.32 2.29
C LYS A 11 5.72 15.36 2.56
N ASP A 12 4.99 15.56 3.65
CA ASP A 12 3.85 14.73 4.02
C ASP A 12 2.76 14.77 2.94
N TRP A 13 2.49 15.95 2.39
CA TRP A 13 1.58 16.10 1.24
C TRP A 13 2.10 15.38 0.00
N PHE A 14 3.38 15.55 -0.35
CA PHE A 14 3.98 14.92 -1.53
C PHE A 14 3.88 13.39 -1.47
N TYR A 15 4.27 12.79 -0.34
CA TYR A 15 4.28 11.33 -0.19
C TYR A 15 2.90 10.71 0.04
N SER A 16 1.92 11.46 0.54
CA SER A 16 0.53 11.00 0.70
C SER A 16 -0.36 11.27 -0.50
N ASN A 17 0.09 12.05 -1.48
CA ASN A 17 -0.71 12.38 -2.66
C ASN A 17 -0.69 11.22 -3.66
N LEU A 18 -1.80 10.49 -3.77
CA LEU A 18 -1.95 9.37 -4.72
C LEU A 18 -1.64 9.77 -6.17
N ARG A 19 -1.91 11.01 -6.58
CA ARG A 19 -1.65 11.48 -7.95
C ARG A 19 -0.16 11.51 -8.26
N ILE A 20 0.60 12.14 -7.36
CA ILE A 20 2.06 12.26 -7.51
C ILE A 20 2.67 10.87 -7.51
N ASN A 21 2.28 10.03 -6.56
CA ASN A 21 2.78 8.68 -6.45
C ASN A 21 2.44 7.83 -7.68
N ALA A 22 1.24 7.95 -8.24
CA ALA A 22 0.88 7.18 -9.42
C ALA A 22 1.75 7.47 -10.65
N CYS A 23 2.23 8.71 -10.81
CA CYS A 23 3.23 9.04 -11.84
C CYS A 23 4.59 8.36 -11.60
N PHE A 24 5.03 8.21 -10.34
CA PHE A 24 6.27 7.49 -10.02
C PHE A 24 6.11 5.96 -10.11
N PHE A 25 4.90 5.47 -9.83
CA PHE A 25 4.59 4.05 -9.81
C PHE A 25 4.14 3.50 -11.15
N GLU A 26 4.12 4.27 -12.24
CA GLU A 26 3.83 3.76 -13.60
C GLU A 26 4.84 2.68 -14.03
N THR A 27 6.10 2.78 -13.58
CA THR A 27 7.17 1.83 -13.92
C THR A 27 7.77 1.12 -12.70
N ALA A 28 7.35 1.46 -11.48
CA ALA A 28 7.98 0.90 -10.29
C ALA A 28 7.51 -0.53 -9.99
N THR A 29 8.43 -1.31 -9.43
CA THR A 29 8.21 -2.70 -9.01
C THR A 29 7.38 -2.76 -7.72
N GLU A 30 6.75 -3.91 -7.46
CA GLU A 30 6.05 -4.21 -6.19
C GLU A 30 6.88 -3.81 -4.96
N LEU A 31 8.19 -4.10 -4.98
CA LEU A 31 9.13 -3.74 -3.92
C LEU A 31 9.25 -2.24 -3.68
N ALA A 32 9.22 -1.42 -4.74
CA ALA A 32 9.28 0.03 -4.61
C ALA A 32 7.99 0.58 -3.97
N GLY A 33 6.83 0.06 -4.38
CA GLY A 33 5.54 0.39 -3.78
C GLY A 33 5.49 0.01 -2.30
N GLN A 34 5.96 -1.18 -1.95
CA GLN A 34 6.01 -1.64 -0.56
C GLN A 34 6.93 -0.77 0.31
N ARG A 35 8.11 -0.38 -0.19
CA ARG A 35 9.02 0.53 0.53
C ARG A 35 8.40 1.90 0.76
N TRP A 36 7.73 2.44 -0.24
CA TRP A 36 7.02 3.71 -0.11
C TRP A 36 5.92 3.64 0.94
N PHE A 37 5.09 2.59 0.90
CA PHE A 37 4.05 2.39 1.89
C PHE A 37 4.62 2.30 3.32
N GLU A 38 5.60 1.42 3.55
CA GLU A 38 6.20 1.23 4.88
C GLU A 38 6.90 2.50 5.39
N SER A 39 7.54 3.26 4.50
CA SER A 39 8.32 4.44 4.91
C SER A 39 7.45 5.67 5.16
N TYR A 40 6.32 5.81 4.44
CA TYR A 40 5.61 7.10 4.35
C TYR A 40 4.11 7.03 4.59
N LEU A 41 3.45 5.89 4.37
CA LEU A 41 1.99 5.81 4.44
C LEU A 41 1.46 4.97 5.59
N LYS A 42 2.17 3.91 5.98
CA LYS A 42 1.70 2.96 6.97
C LYS A 42 1.32 3.66 8.27
N ASP A 43 0.10 3.37 8.72
CA ASP A 43 -0.52 3.90 9.93
C ASP A 43 -0.64 5.44 9.96
N LYS A 44 -0.47 6.10 8.82
CA LYS A 44 -0.66 7.55 8.71
C LYS A 44 -2.12 7.90 8.43
N PRO A 45 -2.60 9.01 9.02
CA PRO A 45 -3.92 9.52 8.69
C PRO A 45 -3.92 10.05 7.26
N VAL A 46 -5.05 9.87 6.60
CA VAL A 46 -5.25 10.26 5.21
C VAL A 46 -6.55 11.01 5.03
N LYS A 47 -6.54 11.93 4.08
CA LYS A 47 -7.73 12.66 3.63
C LYS A 47 -7.67 12.83 2.12
N TRP A 48 -8.42 12.01 1.39
CA TRP A 48 -8.42 12.00 -0.07
C TRP A 48 -9.81 12.28 -0.62
N ASN A 49 -9.87 13.05 -1.70
CA ASN A 49 -11.08 13.21 -2.50
C ASN A 49 -10.98 12.25 -3.68
N LEU A 50 -11.74 11.16 -3.64
CA LEU A 50 -11.65 10.05 -4.60
C LEU A 50 -13.01 9.77 -5.23
N PRO A 51 -13.05 9.31 -6.50
CA PRO A 51 -14.24 8.73 -7.07
C PRO A 51 -14.69 7.50 -6.27
N PHE A 52 -15.93 7.54 -5.81
CA PHE A 52 -16.60 6.42 -5.16
C PHE A 52 -17.02 5.40 -6.20
N ASP A 53 -16.64 4.14 -6.04
CA ASP A 53 -17.01 3.09 -6.99
C ASP A 53 -18.23 2.30 -6.52
N ASP A 54 -18.19 1.80 -5.27
CA ASP A 54 -19.19 0.89 -4.74
C ASP A 54 -19.14 0.83 -3.20
N VAL A 55 -20.18 0.31 -2.58
CA VAL A 55 -20.20 -0.07 -1.16
C VAL A 55 -20.84 -1.43 -1.01
N LYS A 56 -20.20 -2.30 -0.23
CA LYS A 56 -20.72 -3.63 0.06
C LYS A 56 -20.91 -3.78 1.55
N SER A 57 -22.01 -4.41 1.95
CA SER A 57 -22.15 -4.94 3.30
C SER A 57 -21.00 -5.91 3.54
N ASN A 58 -20.26 -5.70 4.62
CA ASN A 58 -19.12 -6.54 4.94
C ASN A 58 -19.52 -7.56 6.01
N SER A 59 -19.11 -8.81 5.81
CA SER A 59 -19.29 -9.90 6.77
C SER A 59 -18.05 -10.14 7.63
N VAL A 60 -16.98 -9.35 7.45
CA VAL A 60 -15.78 -9.42 8.29
C VAL A 60 -16.06 -8.79 9.65
N ASP A 61 -15.70 -9.52 10.72
CA ASP A 61 -15.86 -9.08 12.11
C ASP A 61 -15.31 -7.65 12.31
N GLY A 62 -16.15 -6.79 12.89
CA GLY A 62 -15.79 -5.43 13.30
C GLY A 62 -16.21 -4.31 12.35
N TYR A 63 -16.71 -4.60 11.14
CA TYR A 63 -17.11 -3.56 10.18
C TYR A 63 -18.46 -3.84 9.51
N LYS A 64 -19.31 -2.82 9.42
CA LYS A 64 -20.57 -2.89 8.67
C LYS A 64 -20.36 -2.86 7.15
N TYR A 65 -19.40 -2.07 6.67
CA TYR A 65 -19.25 -1.79 5.24
C TYR A 65 -17.79 -1.90 4.77
N ALA A 66 -17.65 -2.24 3.50
CA ALA A 66 -16.45 -2.03 2.71
C ALA A 66 -16.81 -1.06 1.58
N GLU A 67 -16.26 0.16 1.64
CA GLU A 67 -16.40 1.20 0.61
C GLU A 67 -15.22 1.08 -0.36
N PHE A 68 -15.51 1.05 -1.65
CA PHE A 68 -14.53 0.89 -2.72
C PHE A 68 -14.39 2.22 -3.45
N PHE A 69 -13.14 2.64 -3.64
CA PHE A 69 -12.80 3.86 -4.38
C PHE A 69 -11.78 3.52 -5.44
N SER A 70 -11.98 4.08 -6.62
CA SER A 70 -10.95 4.05 -7.63
C SER A 70 -9.94 5.14 -7.31
N GLY A 71 -8.65 4.82 -7.39
CA GLY A 71 -7.60 5.80 -7.60
C GLY A 71 -7.63 6.41 -9.00
N SER A 72 -8.77 6.35 -9.70
CA SER A 72 -8.97 6.90 -11.03
C SER A 72 -8.91 8.41 -10.93
N LEU A 73 -7.89 8.99 -11.56
CA LEU A 73 -7.64 10.42 -11.57
C LEU A 73 -7.98 10.99 -12.94
N ALA A 74 -9.13 10.59 -13.51
CA ALA A 74 -9.59 11.15 -14.76
C ALA A 74 -9.70 12.68 -14.65
N GLY A 75 -9.11 13.40 -15.60
CA GLY A 75 -9.26 14.85 -15.74
C GLY A 75 -8.20 15.74 -15.08
N THR A 76 -7.03 15.21 -14.68
CA THR A 76 -5.92 16.06 -14.22
C THR A 76 -4.74 15.97 -15.19
N ALA A 77 -4.52 17.04 -15.96
CA ALA A 77 -3.45 17.16 -16.93
C ALA A 77 -2.06 17.05 -16.26
N LEU A 78 -1.47 15.86 -16.27
CA LEU A 78 -0.03 15.69 -16.08
C LEU A 78 0.58 14.75 -17.14
N ASP A 79 -0.19 13.85 -17.76
CA ASP A 79 0.15 13.23 -19.03
C ASP A 79 -1.14 12.75 -19.74
N PRO A 80 -1.45 13.23 -20.98
CA PRO A 80 -2.60 12.78 -21.75
C PRO A 80 -2.49 11.34 -22.27
N ASN A 81 -1.32 10.70 -22.17
CA ASN A 81 -1.07 9.33 -22.65
C ASN A 81 -0.88 8.31 -21.53
N ALA A 82 -0.75 8.75 -20.28
CA ALA A 82 -0.52 7.84 -19.18
C ALA A 82 -1.87 7.26 -18.74
N ASP A 83 -2.09 5.98 -19.04
CA ASP A 83 -3.23 5.17 -18.61
C ASP A 83 -3.08 4.82 -17.10
N VAL A 84 -2.71 5.82 -16.28
CA VAL A 84 -2.47 5.74 -14.82
C VAL A 84 -3.77 5.44 -14.05
N VAL A 85 -4.89 5.33 -14.77
CA VAL A 85 -6.26 5.37 -14.28
C VAL A 85 -6.63 4.18 -13.38
N LYS A 86 -5.77 3.15 -13.22
CA LYS A 86 -6.14 1.92 -12.49
C LYS A 86 -5.05 1.29 -11.62
N ARG A 87 -3.96 1.99 -11.30
CA ARG A 87 -2.90 1.39 -10.45
C ARG A 87 -3.23 1.36 -8.96
N PHE A 88 -4.18 2.14 -8.47
CA PHE A 88 -4.56 2.14 -7.06
C PHE A 88 -6.05 1.84 -6.90
N ASN A 89 -6.35 0.79 -6.15
CA ASN A 89 -7.68 0.49 -5.64
C ASN A 89 -7.66 0.76 -4.14
N ILE A 90 -8.63 1.50 -3.63
CA ILE A 90 -8.70 1.84 -2.21
C ILE A 90 -9.95 1.18 -1.64
N VAL A 91 -9.78 0.45 -0.55
CA VAL A 91 -10.90 -0.13 0.21
C VAL A 91 -10.89 0.45 1.61
N HIS A 92 -11.99 1.07 1.99
CA HIS A 92 -12.20 1.62 3.31
C HIS A 92 -13.18 0.75 4.08
N TYR A 93 -12.74 0.25 5.22
CA TYR A 93 -13.58 -0.53 6.12
C TYR A 93 -14.11 0.39 7.22
N THR A 94 -15.44 0.50 7.30
CA THR A 94 -16.09 1.47 8.18
C THR A 94 -17.39 0.94 8.79
N ASN A 95 -17.75 1.53 9.92
CA ASN A 95 -19.06 1.35 10.58
C ASN A 95 -20.02 2.53 10.34
N SER A 96 -19.58 3.51 9.56
CA SER A 96 -20.32 4.73 9.25
C SER A 96 -21.28 4.54 8.08
N ASP A 97 -22.50 5.06 8.20
CA ASP A 97 -23.49 5.02 7.13
C ASP A 97 -23.30 6.17 6.09
N LYS A 98 -22.26 6.99 6.27
CA LYS A 98 -22.09 8.29 5.58
C LYS A 98 -22.11 8.20 4.05
N ASN A 99 -21.45 7.21 3.46
CA ASN A 99 -21.34 7.09 2.00
C ASN A 99 -22.22 5.97 1.42
N VAL A 100 -23.10 5.36 2.22
CA VAL A 100 -23.94 4.23 1.77
C VAL A 100 -24.84 4.61 0.59
N MET A 101 -25.27 5.88 0.54
CA MET A 101 -26.11 6.43 -0.52
C MET A 101 -25.33 7.20 -1.59
N SER A 102 -24.00 7.14 -1.58
CA SER A 102 -23.16 7.85 -2.55
C SER A 102 -23.31 7.23 -3.94
N SER A 103 -23.44 8.09 -4.95
CA SER A 103 -23.52 7.63 -6.34
C SER A 103 -22.16 7.18 -6.86
N LYS A 104 -22.12 6.08 -7.60
CA LYS A 104 -20.92 5.64 -8.33
C LYS A 104 -20.39 6.75 -9.23
N GLY A 105 -19.08 6.98 -9.20
CA GLY A 105 -18.36 8.03 -9.91
C GLY A 105 -18.39 9.40 -9.21
N SER A 106 -19.18 9.58 -8.15
CA SER A 106 -19.16 10.83 -7.38
C SER A 106 -17.84 10.97 -6.61
N THR A 107 -17.29 12.18 -6.57
CA THR A 107 -16.11 12.44 -5.75
C THR A 107 -16.53 12.62 -4.29
N VAL A 108 -16.04 11.75 -3.43
CA VAL A 108 -16.31 11.79 -1.99
C VAL A 108 -15.02 11.88 -1.21
N MET A 109 -15.12 12.46 -0.02
CA MET A 109 -13.98 12.62 0.87
C MET A 109 -13.80 11.38 1.73
N LEU A 110 -12.78 10.58 1.41
CA LEU A 110 -12.28 9.50 2.22
C LEU A 110 -11.38 10.06 3.34
N SER A 111 -11.57 9.61 4.57
CA SER A 111 -10.72 9.95 5.70
C SER A 111 -10.56 8.74 6.60
N GLY A 112 -9.35 8.47 7.06
CA GLY A 112 -9.05 7.31 7.89
C GLY A 112 -7.53 7.11 8.04
N PHE A 113 -7.12 5.89 8.35
CA PHE A 113 -5.72 5.49 8.48
C PHE A 113 -5.37 4.44 7.45
N ILE A 114 -4.24 4.60 6.76
CA ILE A 114 -3.77 3.62 5.78
C ILE A 114 -3.13 2.45 6.53
N ARG A 115 -3.68 1.25 6.42
CA ARG A 115 -3.29 0.10 7.25
C ARG A 115 -2.53 -0.99 6.52
N SER A 116 -2.78 -1.18 5.23
CA SER A 116 -2.05 -2.15 4.42
C SER A 116 -1.95 -1.73 2.95
N LEU A 117 -0.95 -2.31 2.28
CA LEU A 117 -0.77 -2.26 0.84
C LEU A 117 -0.57 -3.69 0.35
N GLU A 118 -1.37 -4.12 -0.62
CA GLU A 118 -1.20 -5.38 -1.34
C GLU A 118 -1.00 -5.08 -2.83
N PHE A 119 -0.21 -5.89 -3.53
CA PHE A 119 -0.09 -5.81 -4.98
C PHE A 119 -0.74 -7.05 -5.60
N ALA A 120 -1.79 -6.84 -6.39
CA ALA A 120 -2.55 -7.89 -7.04
C ALA A 120 -3.13 -7.37 -8.36
N ASP A 121 -3.26 -8.24 -9.36
CA ASP A 121 -3.85 -7.90 -10.67
C ASP A 121 -3.26 -6.63 -11.32
N ASN A 122 -1.94 -6.44 -11.18
CA ASN A 122 -1.20 -5.27 -11.67
C ASN A 122 -1.64 -3.92 -11.06
N ALA A 123 -2.25 -3.96 -9.87
CA ALA A 123 -2.67 -2.79 -9.12
C ALA A 123 -2.29 -2.92 -7.63
N PHE A 124 -2.08 -1.77 -7.01
CA PHE A 124 -1.92 -1.63 -5.58
C PHE A 124 -3.30 -1.49 -4.91
N LEU A 125 -3.59 -2.39 -3.99
CA LEU A 125 -4.76 -2.35 -3.12
C LEU A 125 -4.36 -1.72 -1.78
N ILE A 126 -4.91 -0.56 -1.48
CA ILE A 126 -4.71 0.14 -0.21
C ILE A 126 -5.90 -0.10 0.70
N THR A 127 -5.64 -0.60 1.90
CA THR A 127 -6.67 -0.73 2.94
C THR A 127 -6.64 0.47 3.87
N VAL A 128 -7.81 1.06 4.12
CA VAL A 128 -8.02 2.16 5.05
C VAL A 128 -9.03 1.75 6.13
N THR A 129 -8.82 2.17 7.37
CA THR A 129 -9.77 2.00 8.49
C THR A 129 -10.09 3.34 9.13
N ASP A 130 -11.22 3.44 9.83
CA ASP A 130 -11.63 4.69 10.51
C ASP A 130 -10.61 5.09 11.60
N LYS A 131 -10.09 4.12 12.35
CA LYS A 131 -9.12 4.32 13.45
C LYS A 131 -7.91 3.41 13.32
N LEU A 132 -6.82 3.78 14.00
CA LEU A 132 -5.56 3.03 13.99
C LEU A 132 -5.67 1.72 14.80
N GLU A 133 -6.47 1.73 15.87
CA GLU A 133 -6.71 0.58 16.73
C GLU A 133 -7.69 -0.44 16.11
N ASP A 134 -8.38 -0.08 15.02
CA ASP A 134 -9.35 -0.99 14.42
C ASP A 134 -8.62 -2.23 13.87
N ALA A 135 -9.25 -3.40 14.01
CA ALA A 135 -8.69 -4.65 13.56
C ALA A 135 -8.52 -4.63 12.04
N LEU A 136 -7.34 -5.02 11.55
CA LEU A 136 -7.15 -5.23 10.12
C LEU A 136 -8.12 -6.32 9.63
N PRO A 137 -9.00 -6.03 8.65
CA PRO A 137 -9.89 -7.04 8.11
C PRO A 137 -9.05 -8.19 7.56
N LYS A 138 -9.32 -9.40 8.01
CA LYS A 138 -8.78 -10.60 7.38
C LYS A 138 -9.48 -10.74 6.04
N THR A 139 -8.95 -10.13 5.00
CA THR A 139 -9.42 -10.35 3.64
C THR A 139 -9.36 -11.85 3.38
N SER A 140 -10.49 -12.43 2.97
CA SER A 140 -10.65 -13.87 2.70
C SER A 140 -9.80 -14.39 1.52
N ALA A 141 -8.78 -13.64 1.12
CA ALA A 141 -7.83 -13.95 0.06
C ALA A 141 -6.36 -14.02 0.55
N LYS A 142 -6.12 -14.39 1.83
CA LYS A 142 -4.87 -15.06 2.27
C LYS A 142 -4.95 -15.51 3.72
N ALA A 143 -5.81 -16.49 3.98
CA ALA A 143 -5.38 -17.61 4.82
C ALA A 143 -4.41 -18.46 3.98
N THR A 144 -3.24 -17.92 3.67
CA THR A 144 -2.10 -18.75 3.30
C THR A 144 -1.15 -18.62 4.48
N GLU A 145 -1.03 -19.75 5.16
CA GLU A 145 -0.15 -20.05 6.25
C GLU A 145 1.16 -19.24 6.23
N GLN A 146 1.56 -18.83 7.43
CA GLN A 146 2.95 -18.56 7.79
C GLN A 146 3.90 -19.62 7.18
N LYS A 147 4.47 -19.37 6.01
CA LYS A 147 5.74 -19.96 5.56
C LYS A 147 6.49 -18.95 4.70
N GLY A 148 7.35 -18.20 5.37
CA GLY A 148 8.20 -17.19 4.77
C GLY A 148 8.09 -15.94 5.61
N GLY A 149 9.19 -15.55 6.27
CA GLY A 149 9.28 -14.24 6.90
C GLY A 149 8.84 -13.16 5.90
N SER A 150 8.30 -12.06 6.41
CA SER A 150 7.88 -10.92 5.59
C SER A 150 8.93 -10.64 4.50
N VAL A 151 8.52 -10.30 3.29
CA VAL A 151 9.45 -9.99 2.17
C VAL A 151 10.55 -9.00 2.61
N LEU A 152 10.23 -8.13 3.56
CA LEU A 152 11.18 -7.22 4.23
C LEU A 152 12.20 -7.96 5.11
N GLU A 153 11.77 -8.91 5.94
CA GLU A 153 12.66 -9.74 6.74
C GLU A 153 13.60 -10.58 5.84
N ASN A 154 13.10 -11.08 4.71
CA ASN A 154 13.92 -11.84 3.76
C ASN A 154 14.90 -10.92 3.03
N ALA A 155 14.51 -9.69 2.67
CA ALA A 155 15.41 -8.71 2.06
C ALA A 155 16.53 -8.27 3.02
N GLU A 156 16.23 -8.04 4.30
CA GLU A 156 17.24 -7.73 5.31
C GLU A 156 18.18 -8.91 5.58
N LYS A 157 17.64 -10.14 5.63
CA LYS A 157 18.45 -11.36 5.76
C LYS A 157 19.38 -11.56 4.57
N LEU A 158 18.89 -11.33 3.34
CA LEU A 158 19.71 -11.42 2.13
C LEU A 158 20.81 -10.35 2.09
N LYS A 159 20.53 -9.13 2.56
CA LYS A 159 21.53 -8.07 2.67
C LYS A 159 22.64 -8.44 3.64
N LYS A 160 22.30 -8.89 4.85
CA LYS A 160 23.28 -9.37 5.84
C LYS A 160 24.08 -10.57 5.34
N LEU A 161 23.43 -11.50 4.65
CA LEU A 161 24.08 -12.68 4.07
C LEU A 161 25.13 -12.28 3.01
N LYS A 162 24.81 -11.28 2.18
CA LYS A 162 25.75 -10.72 1.20
C LYS A 162 26.92 -10.01 1.88
N GLU A 163 26.68 -9.26 2.95
CA GLU A 163 27.75 -8.60 3.72
C GLU A 163 28.74 -9.62 4.31
N LEU A 164 28.25 -10.76 4.82
CA LEU A 164 29.11 -11.85 5.33
C LEU A 164 29.94 -12.53 4.24
N TYR A 165 29.37 -12.73 3.05
CA TYR A 165 30.09 -13.26 1.89
C TYR A 165 31.15 -12.28 1.37
N ASP A 166 30.77 -11.00 1.23
CA ASP A 166 31.69 -9.95 0.78
C ASP A 166 32.85 -9.74 1.78
N ALA A 167 32.60 -10.00 3.09
CA ALA A 167 33.63 -10.02 4.14
C ALA A 167 34.46 -11.32 4.18
N GLN A 168 34.23 -12.26 3.25
CA GLN A 168 34.89 -13.58 3.18
C GLN A 168 34.72 -14.44 4.46
N ILE A 169 33.66 -14.18 5.24
CA ILE A 169 33.32 -14.97 6.44
C ILE A 169 32.63 -16.28 6.04
N LEU A 170 31.91 -16.27 4.91
CA LEU A 170 31.22 -17.44 4.36
C LEU A 170 31.86 -17.87 3.03
N SER A 171 31.88 -19.18 2.78
CA SER A 171 32.21 -19.71 1.46
C SER A 171 31.10 -19.39 0.46
N LYS A 172 31.43 -19.49 -0.83
CA LYS A 172 30.46 -19.31 -1.92
C LYS A 172 29.35 -20.38 -1.89
N GLU A 173 29.68 -21.61 -1.50
CA GLU A 173 28.68 -22.67 -1.34
C GLU A 173 27.72 -22.39 -0.18
N GLU A 174 28.25 -21.91 0.95
CA GLU A 174 27.44 -21.56 2.14
C GLU A 174 26.50 -20.38 1.85
N TYR A 175 27.00 -19.37 1.12
CA TYR A 175 26.20 -18.23 0.69
C TYR A 175 25.02 -18.65 -0.20
N GLU A 176 25.25 -19.45 -1.23
CA GLU A 176 24.17 -19.87 -2.15
C GLU A 176 23.18 -20.84 -1.48
N ALA A 177 23.65 -21.73 -0.59
CA ALA A 177 22.79 -22.61 0.18
C ALA A 177 21.83 -21.82 1.09
N GLU A 178 22.33 -20.82 1.82
CA GLU A 178 21.52 -20.03 2.75
C GLU A 178 20.60 -19.05 2.02
N LYS A 179 21.06 -18.47 0.91
CA LYS A 179 20.25 -17.66 0.00
C LYS A 179 19.07 -18.45 -0.57
N LYS A 180 19.29 -19.71 -0.95
CA LYS A 180 18.23 -20.60 -1.44
C LYS A 180 17.17 -20.87 -0.38
N LYS A 181 17.58 -21.08 0.89
CA LYS A 181 16.67 -21.24 2.03
C LYS A 181 15.84 -19.99 2.29
N ILE A 182 16.45 -18.80 2.28
CA ILE A 182 15.75 -17.52 2.51
C ILE A 182 14.74 -17.23 1.38
N LEU A 183 15.06 -17.61 0.14
CA LEU A 183 14.17 -17.44 -1.01
C LEU A 183 13.11 -18.56 -1.16
N GLY A 184 13.04 -19.51 -0.21
CA GLY A 184 12.03 -20.57 -0.20
C GLY A 184 12.26 -21.68 -1.24
N GLY A 185 13.44 -21.77 -1.85
CA GLY A 185 13.78 -22.83 -2.79
C GLY A 185 14.12 -24.13 -2.05
N LYS A 186 13.28 -25.17 -2.19
CA LYS A 186 13.67 -26.55 -1.89
C LYS A 186 14.81 -26.98 -2.81
#